data_AF-A0A838S7G3-F1
#
_entry.id   AF-A0A838S7G3-F1
#
_cell.length_a   1.000
_cell.length_b   1.000
_cell.length_c   1.000
_cell.angle_alpha   90.00
_cell.angle_beta   90.00
_cell.angle_gamma   90.00
#
_symmetry.space_group_name_H-M   'P 1'
#
loop_
_entity.id
_entity.type
_entity.pdbx_description
1 polymer ?
#
loop_
_entity_poly.entity_id
_entity_poly.type
_entity_poly.pdbx_seq_one_letter_code
_entity_poly.pdbx_strand_id
1 'polypeptide(L)'
;MNRNELRAELMADLPEPGELVYIERREDSYAWRRTDAGTVVAGPDDGAPLPDAWIYYSGPWPTQDPDTVSAFFDDLFAEMEPSGSGGEDRCRWSLDDPWPHWH
;
A
#
# COMPACT_ATOMS: atom_id res chain seq x y z
N MET A 1 -10.26 -3.63 -6.82
CA MET A 1 -10.45 -4.82 -5.95
C MET A 1 -10.81 -4.36 -4.55
N ASN A 2 -11.52 -5.15 -3.75
CA ASN A 2 -11.82 -4.80 -2.35
C ASN A 2 -10.66 -5.19 -1.42
N ARG A 3 -10.78 -4.81 -0.13
CA ARG A 3 -9.79 -5.08 0.93
C ARG A 3 -9.35 -6.56 1.00
N ASN A 4 -10.32 -7.47 0.93
CA ASN A 4 -10.06 -8.90 1.07
C ASN A 4 -9.39 -9.49 -0.18
N GLU A 5 -9.78 -9.01 -1.37
CA GLU A 5 -9.15 -9.38 -2.64
C GLU A 5 -7.70 -8.93 -2.68
N LEU A 6 -7.41 -7.67 -2.32
CA LEU A 6 -6.04 -7.17 -2.29
C LEU A 6 -5.15 -8.01 -1.36
N ARG A 7 -5.64 -8.30 -0.15
CA ARG A 7 -4.94 -9.15 0.80
C ARG A 7 -4.67 -10.54 0.22
N ALA A 8 -5.67 -11.15 -0.43
CA ALA A 8 -5.52 -12.47 -1.02
C ALA A 8 -4.48 -12.48 -2.15
N GLU A 9 -4.45 -11.44 -3.00
CA GLU A 9 -3.46 -11.33 -4.08
C GLU A 9 -2.04 -11.12 -3.55
N LEU A 10 -1.84 -10.20 -2.60
CA LEU A 10 -0.54 -9.96 -1.99
C LEU A 10 -0.02 -11.19 -1.24
N MET A 11 -0.90 -11.97 -0.61
CA MET A 11 -0.50 -13.22 0.07
C MET A 11 -0.25 -14.38 -0.89
N ALA A 12 -0.93 -14.42 -2.03
CA ALA A 12 -0.75 -15.46 -3.04
C ALA A 12 0.59 -15.33 -3.76
N ASP A 13 1.07 -14.09 -3.94
CA ASP A 13 2.34 -13.79 -4.58
C ASP A 13 3.01 -12.70 -3.74
N LEU A 14 3.68 -13.12 -2.67
CA LEU A 14 4.36 -12.20 -1.75
C LEU A 14 5.59 -11.60 -2.44
N PRO A 15 5.75 -10.27 -2.45
CA PRO A 15 6.96 -9.63 -2.96
C PRO A 15 8.19 -10.03 -2.13
N GLU A 16 9.33 -10.16 -2.82
CA GLU A 16 10.61 -10.44 -2.18
C GLU A 16 11.08 -9.25 -1.32
N PRO A 17 11.88 -9.51 -0.28
CA PRO A 17 12.50 -8.45 0.51
C PRO A 17 13.31 -7.50 -0.38
N GLY A 18 12.97 -6.21 -0.35
CA GLY A 18 13.61 -5.19 -1.19
C GLY A 18 12.88 -4.89 -2.50
N GLU A 19 11.82 -5.66 -2.84
CA GLU A 19 10.87 -5.23 -3.86
C GLU A 19 9.97 -4.12 -3.32
N LEU A 20 9.68 -3.16 -4.18
CA LEU A 20 8.83 -2.04 -3.83
C LEU A 20 7.42 -2.26 -4.36
N VAL A 21 6.46 -2.23 -3.46
CA VAL A 21 5.03 -2.34 -3.79
C VAL A 21 4.38 -0.98 -3.69
N TYR A 22 3.63 -0.65 -4.73
CA TYR A 22 2.72 0.49 -4.75
C TYR A 22 1.29 -0.01 -4.57
N ILE A 23 0.56 0.62 -3.66
CA ILE A 23 -0.86 0.35 -3.44
C ILE A 23 -1.59 1.69 -3.55
N GLU A 24 -2.63 1.74 -4.38
CA GLU A 24 -3.51 2.89 -4.53
C GLU A 24 -4.94 2.52 -4.13
N ARG A 25 -5.65 3.50 -3.59
CA ARG A 25 -7.08 3.47 -3.31
C ARG A 25 -7.78 4.54 -4.12
N ARG A 26 -8.88 4.14 -4.75
CA ARG A 26 -9.84 5.00 -5.46
C ARG A 26 -11.24 4.67 -4.97
N GLU A 27 -11.85 5.58 -4.23
CA GLU A 27 -13.15 5.39 -3.59
C GLU A 27 -13.19 4.11 -2.73
N ASP A 28 -13.89 3.06 -3.16
CA ASP A 28 -13.97 1.76 -2.45
C ASP A 28 -13.06 0.68 -3.07
N SER A 29 -12.29 1.05 -4.09
CA SER A 29 -11.45 0.13 -4.86
C SER A 29 -9.98 0.34 -4.58
N TYR A 30 -9.27 -0.76 -4.42
CA TYR A 30 -7.82 -0.83 -4.36
C TYR A 30 -7.23 -1.32 -5.68
N ALA A 31 -5.99 -0.94 -5.95
CA ALA A 31 -5.12 -1.55 -6.93
C ALA A 31 -3.70 -1.59 -6.38
N TRP A 32 -2.89 -2.55 -6.84
CA TRP A 32 -1.50 -2.65 -6.43
C TRP A 32 -0.62 -3.05 -7.60
N ARG A 33 0.66 -2.68 -7.52
CA ARG A 33 1.69 -2.99 -8.52
C ARG A 33 3.01 -3.27 -7.82
N ARG A 34 3.76 -4.25 -8.30
CA ARG A 34 5.17 -4.44 -7.93
C ARG A 34 6.06 -3.62 -8.83
N THR A 35 7.18 -3.24 -8.27
CA THR A 35 8.28 -2.64 -9.01
C THR A 35 9.54 -3.45 -8.73
N ASP A 36 10.16 -3.95 -9.79
CA ASP A 36 11.45 -4.63 -9.70
C ASP A 36 12.47 -3.74 -8.99
N ALA A 37 13.35 -4.35 -8.21
CA ALA A 37 14.44 -3.65 -7.54
C ALA A 37 15.29 -2.87 -8.58
N GLY A 38 15.19 -1.54 -8.56
CA GLY A 38 15.92 -0.64 -9.47
C GLY A 38 15.08 0.00 -10.58
N THR A 39 13.81 -0.36 -10.73
CA THR A 39 12.86 0.35 -11.60
C THR A 39 12.22 1.50 -10.83
N VAL A 40 12.06 2.66 -11.48
CA VAL A 40 11.33 3.79 -10.89
C VAL A 40 9.86 3.38 -10.79
N VAL A 41 9.29 3.40 -9.59
CA VAL A 41 7.84 3.30 -9.48
C VAL A 41 7.27 4.55 -10.11
N ALA A 42 6.52 4.38 -11.21
CA ALA A 42 5.72 5.47 -11.71
C ALA A 42 4.76 5.86 -10.59
N GLY A 43 4.82 7.12 -10.17
CA GLY A 43 3.81 7.68 -9.28
C GLY A 43 2.42 7.62 -9.90
N PRO A 44 1.40 8.13 -9.21
CA PRO A 44 0.10 8.28 -9.84
C PRO A 44 0.28 9.01 -11.18
N ASP A 45 -0.17 8.37 -12.27
CA ASP A 45 0.11 8.74 -13.65
C ASP A 45 -0.01 10.27 -13.85
N ASP A 46 1.07 10.92 -14.33
CA ASP A 46 1.14 12.36 -14.64
C ASP A 46 0.14 12.71 -15.76
N GLY A 47 -1.16 12.75 -15.44
CA GLY A 47 -2.25 12.95 -16.38
C GLY A 47 -3.56 12.26 -16.01
N ALA A 48 -3.53 11.25 -15.13
CA ALA A 48 -4.73 10.66 -14.56
C ALA A 48 -5.16 11.40 -13.28
N PRO A 49 -6.44 11.36 -12.90
CA PRO A 49 -6.85 11.82 -11.58
C PRO A 49 -6.05 11.06 -10.52
N LEU A 50 -5.48 11.81 -9.57
CA LEU A 50 -4.76 11.24 -8.43
C LEU A 50 -5.69 10.28 -7.67
N PRO A 51 -5.18 9.13 -7.20
CA PRO A 51 -5.94 8.28 -6.31
C PRO A 51 -6.24 9.01 -4.98
N ASP A 52 -7.29 8.57 -4.30
CA ASP A 52 -7.69 9.13 -3.00
C ASP A 52 -6.58 8.93 -1.96
N ALA A 53 -5.94 7.76 -1.98
CA ALA A 53 -4.77 7.45 -1.15
C ALA A 53 -3.81 6.53 -1.91
N TRP A 54 -2.52 6.61 -1.60
CA TRP A 54 -1.53 5.65 -2.06
C TRP A 54 -0.39 5.49 -1.06
N ILE A 55 0.22 4.30 -1.06
CA ILE A 55 1.36 3.96 -0.23
C ILE A 55 2.42 3.23 -1.05
N TYR A 56 3.66 3.45 -0.65
CA TYR A 56 4.84 2.72 -1.12
C TYR A 56 5.33 1.87 0.04
N TYR A 57 5.51 0.56 -0.18
CA TYR A 57 6.00 -0.36 0.83
C TYR A 57 7.14 -1.21 0.28
N SER A 58 8.30 -1.11 0.92
CA SER A 58 9.50 -1.94 0.65
C SER A 58 9.98 -2.70 1.89
N GLY A 59 9.15 -2.76 2.93
CA GLY A 59 9.47 -3.43 4.19
C GLY A 59 9.36 -4.96 4.09
N PRO A 60 9.74 -5.67 5.16
CA PRO A 60 9.60 -7.13 5.22
C PRO A 60 8.12 -7.53 5.38
N TRP A 61 7.57 -8.22 4.37
CA TRP A 61 6.21 -8.72 4.44
C TRP A 61 6.00 -9.71 5.60
N PRO A 62 4.87 -9.64 6.32
CA PRO A 62 4.56 -10.60 7.37
C PRO A 62 4.27 -11.97 6.73
N THR A 63 5.02 -13.01 7.13
CA THR A 63 4.88 -14.36 6.53
C THR A 63 4.66 -15.48 7.55
N GLN A 64 4.78 -15.20 8.85
CA GLN A 64 4.94 -16.25 9.86
C GLN A 64 3.68 -16.57 10.66
N ASP A 65 2.83 -15.58 10.93
CA ASP A 65 1.68 -15.74 11.82
C ASP A 65 0.43 -15.05 11.25
N PRO A 66 -0.72 -15.75 11.17
CA PRO A 66 -1.93 -15.20 10.55
C PRO A 66 -2.51 -13.99 11.30
N ASP A 67 -2.31 -13.89 12.61
CA ASP A 67 -2.77 -12.76 13.41
C ASP A 67 -1.91 -11.52 13.10
N THR A 68 -0.60 -11.72 13.01
CA THR A 68 0.40 -10.70 12.62
C THR A 68 0.16 -10.21 11.19
N VAL A 69 -0.12 -11.12 10.26
CA VAL A 69 -0.50 -10.78 8.88
C VAL A 69 -1.79 -9.95 8.89
N SER A 70 -2.81 -10.39 9.62
CA SER A 70 -4.09 -9.68 9.69
C SER A 70 -3.94 -8.28 10.29
N ALA A 71 -3.16 -8.13 11.36
CA ALA A 71 -2.89 -6.85 12.02
C ALA A 71 -2.11 -5.90 11.11
N PHE A 72 -1.08 -6.40 10.41
CA PHE A 72 -0.33 -5.61 9.43
C PHE A 72 -1.24 -5.07 8.32
N PHE A 73 -2.08 -5.93 7.74
CA PHE A 73 -3.01 -5.48 6.70
C PHE A 73 -4.05 -4.51 7.27
N ASP A 74 -4.55 -4.72 8.49
CA ASP A 74 -5.47 -3.77 9.12
C ASP A 74 -4.87 -2.38 9.28
N ASP A 75 -3.62 -2.29 9.75
CA ASP A 75 -2.89 -1.03 9.87
C ASP A 75 -2.69 -0.39 8.47
N LEU A 76 -2.24 -1.18 7.50
CA LEU A 76 -2.05 -0.75 6.11
C LEU A 76 -3.34 -0.17 5.49
N PHE A 77 -4.49 -0.81 5.73
CA PHE A 77 -5.78 -0.32 5.24
C PHE A 77 -6.27 0.89 6.03
N ALA A 78 -6.09 0.89 7.36
CA ALA A 78 -6.46 2.01 8.21
C ALA A 78 -5.74 3.30 7.82
N GLU A 79 -4.47 3.21 7.40
CA GLU A 79 -3.74 4.34 6.84
C GLU A 79 -4.45 4.83 5.56
N MET A 80 -4.73 3.95 4.59
CA MET A 80 -5.33 4.33 3.30
C MET A 80 -6.81 4.77 3.38
N GLU A 81 -7.53 4.40 4.43
CA GLU A 81 -8.93 4.75 4.61
C GLU A 81 -9.07 6.18 5.20
N PRO A 82 -10.07 6.96 4.75
CA PRO A 82 -10.25 8.32 5.22
C PRO A 82 -10.55 8.27 6.72
N SER A 83 -9.68 8.87 7.52
CA SER A 83 -9.97 9.12 8.94
C SER A 83 -11.27 9.92 9.00
N GLY A 84 -12.33 9.35 9.58
CA GLY A 84 -13.71 9.86 9.57
C GLY A 84 -13.96 11.23 10.25
N SER A 85 -13.03 12.16 10.19
CA SER A 85 -13.14 13.53 10.70
C SER A 85 -12.27 14.48 9.88
N GLY A 86 -12.55 14.63 8.58
CA GLY A 86 -12.18 15.81 7.78
C GLY A 86 -10.73 16.30 7.85
N GLY A 87 -9.78 15.42 8.17
CA GLY A 87 -8.36 15.70 8.17
C GLY A 87 -7.78 15.21 6.85
N GLU A 88 -6.94 16.03 6.23
CA GLU A 88 -6.21 15.74 5.00
C GLU A 88 -5.77 14.27 4.93
N ASP A 89 -6.06 13.59 3.81
CA ASP A 89 -5.64 12.23 3.54
C ASP A 89 -4.14 12.11 3.86
N ARG A 90 -3.80 11.41 4.95
CA ARG A 90 -2.41 11.25 5.43
C ARG A 90 -1.57 10.38 4.49
N CYS A 91 -2.15 9.89 3.40
CA CYS A 91 -1.65 8.80 2.58
C CYS A 91 -1.29 9.22 1.18
N ARG A 92 -0.42 10.23 1.10
CA ARG A 92 0.25 10.64 -0.13
C ARG A 92 1.74 10.44 0.04
N TRP A 93 2.13 9.20 0.34
CA TRP A 93 3.51 8.84 0.65
C TRP A 93 4.36 9.08 -0.59
N SER A 94 5.49 9.75 -0.41
CA SER A 94 6.42 9.94 -1.51
C SER A 94 7.24 8.68 -1.71
N LEU A 95 7.71 8.45 -2.94
CA LEU A 95 8.62 7.34 -3.23
C LEU A 95 9.89 7.38 -2.35
N ASP A 96 10.35 8.58 -1.99
CA ASP A 96 11.54 8.82 -1.15
C ASP A 96 11.29 8.56 0.35
N ASP A 97 10.03 8.40 0.76
CA ASP A 97 9.63 8.24 2.15
C ASP A 97 8.51 7.18 2.27
N PRO A 98 8.84 5.89 2.10
CA PRO A 98 7.86 4.80 2.08
C PRO A 98 7.37 4.44 3.50
N TRP A 99 6.14 3.94 3.57
CA TRP A 99 5.56 3.42 4.80
C TRP A 99 6.19 2.06 5.15
N PRO A 100 6.33 1.71 6.45
CA PRO A 100 6.08 2.53 7.64
C PRO A 100 7.27 3.43 7.99
N HIS A 101 7.04 4.71 8.32
CA HIS A 101 8.02 5.45 9.11
C HIS A 101 8.11 4.73 10.44
N TRP A 102 9.29 4.27 10.83
CA TRP A 102 9.46 3.53 12.08
C TRP A 102 8.80 4.25 13.27
N HIS A 103 8.00 3.50 14.03
CA HIS A 103 7.51 3.88 15.36
C HIS A 103 8.35 3.20 16.44
#